data_AF-A0A4Q5YTE3-F1
#
_entry.id   AF-A0A4Q5YTE3-F1
#
_cell.length_a   1.000
_cell.length_b   1.000
_cell.length_c   1.000
_cell.angle_alpha   90.00
_cell.angle_beta   90.00
_cell.angle_gamma   90.00
#
_symmetry.space_group_name_H-M   'P 1'
#
loop_
_entity.id
_entity.type
_entity.pdbx_description
1 polymer ?
#
loop_
_entity_poly.entity_id
_entity_poly.type
_entity_poly.pdbx_seq_one_letter_code
_entity_poly.pdbx_strand_id
1 'polypeptide(L)' 'MPGLTCRNKPARMTERLLHYIWQYQYFNKQALQIEGVEATLLEVIFPGMYNTDQGPDFREARLKIGQHTWV' A
#
# COMPACT_ATOMS: atom_id res chain seq x y z
N MET A 1 38.43 23.58 8.78
CA MET A 1 37.04 23.40 9.23
C MET A 1 36.50 22.11 8.60
N PRO A 2 36.26 21.02 9.35
CA PRO A 2 35.78 19.78 8.77
C PRO A 2 34.29 19.90 8.41
N GLY A 3 33.96 19.52 7.18
CA GLY A 3 32.64 19.65 6.59
C GLY A 3 31.57 18.81 7.29
N LEU A 4 30.42 19.43 7.54
CA LEU A 4 29.20 18.77 7.95
C LEU A 4 28.61 18.04 6.74
N THR A 5 28.80 16.72 6.66
CA THR A 5 28.03 15.88 5.74
C THR A 5 26.67 15.59 6.39
N CYS A 6 25.61 16.14 5.81
CA CYS A 6 24.24 15.74 6.13
C CYS A 6 24.07 14.27 5.72
N ARG A 7 24.18 13.34 6.67
CA ARG A 7 23.79 11.94 6.45
C ARG A 7 22.28 11.90 6.28
N ASN A 8 21.82 11.83 5.04
CA ASN A 8 20.43 11.55 4.70
C ASN A 8 20.13 10.09 5.10
N LYS A 9 19.68 9.86 6.33
CA LYS A 9 19.20 8.55 6.76
C LYS A 9 17.83 8.34 6.14
N PRO A 10 17.62 7.29 5.31
CA PRO A 10 16.28 6.97 4.85
C PRO A 10 15.40 6.63 6.06
N ALA A 11 14.28 7.34 6.21
CA ALA A 11 13.27 6.98 7.19
C ALA A 11 12.73 5.59 6.82
N ARG A 12 12.99 4.59 7.67
CA ARG A 12 12.41 3.25 7.49
C ARG A 12 10.97 3.28 8.00
N MET A 13 10.01 3.13 7.09
CA MET A 13 8.64 2.81 7.50
C MET A 13 8.63 1.42 8.14
N THR A 14 7.86 1.27 9.21
CA THR A 14 7.63 -0.04 9.81
C THR A 14 6.50 -0.74 9.05
N GLU A 15 6.60 -2.05 8.91
CA GLU A 15 5.56 -2.88 8.31
C GLU A 15 4.20 -2.70 9.02
N ARG A 16 4.23 -2.60 10.36
CA ARG A 16 3.03 -2.31 11.17
C ARG A 16 2.32 -1.02 10.76
N LEU A 17 3.08 0.02 10.40
CA LEU A 17 2.49 1.27 9.93
C LEU A 17 1.82 1.09 8.57
N LEU A 18 2.43 0.32 7.66
CA LEU A 18 1.85 0.00 6.36
C LEU A 18 0.54 -0.79 6.50
N HIS A 19 0.53 -1.83 7.35
CA HIS A 19 -0.70 -2.59 7.66
C HIS A 19 -1.80 -1.67 8.19
N TYR A 20 -1.47 -0.74 9.09
CA TYR A 20 -2.44 0.21 9.64
C TYR A 20 -2.99 1.16 8.56
N ILE A 21 -2.12 1.76 7.73
CA ILE A 21 -2.53 2.63 6.63
C ILE A 21 -3.45 1.88 5.66
N TRP A 22 -3.11 0.64 5.33
CA TRP A 22 -3.92 -0.20 4.46
C TRP A 22 -5.26 -0.57 5.09
N GLN A 23 -5.26 -1.12 6.31
CA GLN A 23 -6.46 -1.58 7.00
C GLN A 23 -7.52 -0.47 7.13
N TYR A 24 -7.09 0.75 7.48
CA TYR A 24 -7.98 1.89 7.63
C TYR A 24 -8.10 2.75 6.37
N GLN A 25 -7.41 2.36 5.28
CA GLN A 25 -7.40 3.06 4.00
C GLN A 25 -7.03 4.56 4.13
N TYR A 26 -6.02 4.85 4.95
CA TYR A 26 -5.51 6.21 5.22
C TYR A 26 -4.59 6.71 4.11
N PHE A 27 -5.12 6.76 2.89
CA PHE A 27 -4.48 7.30 1.71
C PHE A 27 -5.53 7.81 0.73
N ASN A 28 -5.11 8.56 -0.28
CA ASN A 28 -6.06 9.08 -1.27
C ASN A 28 -6.56 7.96 -2.18
N LYS A 29 -7.84 7.61 -2.04
CA LYS A 29 -8.51 6.58 -2.85
C LYS A 29 -8.98 7.07 -4.23
N GLN A 30 -9.07 8.37 -4.45
CA GLN A 30 -9.69 8.94 -5.65
C GLN A 30 -8.79 8.89 -6.89
N ALA A 31 -7.47 8.77 -6.70
CA ALA A 31 -6.48 8.82 -7.78
C ALA A 31 -5.49 7.64 -7.72
N LEU A 32 -5.93 6.49 -7.21
CA LEU A 32 -5.11 5.29 -7.25
C LEU A 32 -4.98 4.81 -8.68
N GLN A 33 -3.75 4.84 -9.17
CA GLN A 33 -3.40 4.37 -10.50
C GLN A 33 -2.26 3.37 -10.37
N ILE A 34 -2.35 2.29 -11.13
CA ILE A 34 -1.22 1.38 -11.28
C ILE A 34 -0.30 2.01 -12.30
N GLU A 35 0.96 2.28 -11.91
CA GLU A 35 1.99 2.68 -12.85
C GLU A 35 2.37 1.50 -13.74
N GLY A 36 2.37 1.70 -15.06
CA GLY A 36 2.59 0.65 -16.04
C GLY A 36 2.45 1.17 -17.48
N VAL A 37 2.32 0.24 -18.44
CA VAL A 37 2.17 0.56 -19.88
C VAL A 37 0.90 1.37 -20.16
N GLU A 38 -0.16 1.17 -19.37
CA GLU A 38 -1.37 1.99 -19.37
C GLU A 38 -1.79 2.35 -17.94
N ALA A 39 -2.13 3.62 -17.74
CA ALA A 39 -2.65 4.11 -16.46
C ALA A 39 -4.02 3.45 -16.19
N THR A 40 -4.03 2.48 -15.29
CA THR A 40 -5.23 1.73 -14.93
C THR A 40 -5.71 2.15 -13.55
N LEU A 41 -6.99 2.49 -13.45
CA LEU A 41 -7.62 2.82 -12.17
C LEU A 41 -7.65 1.60 -11.26
N LEU A 42 -7.23 1.81 -10.01
CA LEU A 42 -7.31 0.84 -8.92
C LEU A 42 -8.39 1.29 -7.94
N GLU A 43 -9.32 0.40 -7.63
CA GLU A 43 -10.33 0.62 -6.61
C GLU A 43 -10.24 -0.50 -5.57
N VAL A 44 -10.10 -0.12 -4.30
CA VAL A 44 -10.13 -1.07 -3.18
C VAL A 44 -11.59 -1.29 -2.78
N ILE A 45 -12.16 -2.43 -3.18
CA ILE A 45 -13.53 -2.82 -2.80
C ILE A 45 -13.55 -3.26 -1.33
N PHE A 46 -12.55 -4.07 -0.95
CA PHE A 46 -12.39 -4.55 0.42
C PHE A 46 -10.89 -4.72 0.72
N PRO A 47 -10.33 -4.06 1.74
CA PRO A 47 -8.91 -4.16 2.08
C PRO A 47 -8.49 -5.56 2.55
N GLY A 48 -9.45 -6.42 2.90
CA GLY A 48 -9.20 -7.75 3.44
C GLY A 48 -9.24 -7.78 4.97
N MET A 49 -9.23 -8.98 5.52
CA MET A 49 -9.14 -9.23 6.96
C MET A 49 -7.68 -9.34 7.38
N TYR A 50 -7.27 -8.57 8.38
CA TYR A 50 -5.91 -8.62 8.92
C TYR A 50 -5.61 -10.04 9.43
N ASN A 51 -4.51 -10.61 8.95
CA ASN A 51 -4.08 -11.96 9.29
C ASN A 51 -2.95 -11.89 10.31
N THR A 52 -3.13 -12.55 11.46
CA THR A 52 -2.09 -12.65 12.50
C THR A 52 -1.33 -13.98 12.46
N ASP A 53 -1.73 -14.88 11.57
CA ASP A 53 -1.11 -16.18 11.37
C ASP A 53 -0.06 -16.14 10.25
N GLN A 54 0.61 -17.27 10.02
CA GLN A 54 1.52 -17.43 8.88
C GLN A 54 0.76 -17.29 7.56
N GLY A 55 1.29 -16.49 6.63
CA GLY A 55 0.70 -16.30 5.29
C GLY A 55 0.68 -14.84 4.85
N PRO A 56 -0.25 -14.43 3.98
CA PRO A 56 -0.37 -13.05 3.54
C PRO A 56 -0.87 -12.14 4.67
N ASP A 57 -0.51 -10.85 4.61
CA ASP A 57 -0.89 -9.85 5.62
C ASP A 57 -2.42 -9.67 5.75
N PHE A 58 -3.12 -9.75 4.62
CA PHE A 58 -4.58 -9.60 4.55
C PHE A 58 -5.19 -10.75 3.74
N ARG A 59 -6.28 -11.32 4.27
CA ARG A 59 -7.04 -12.39 3.62
C ARG A 59 -8.27 -11.83 2.91
N GLU A 60 -8.64 -12.44 1.79
CA GLU A 60 -9.88 -12.15 1.05
C GLU A 60 -9.99 -10.68 0.60
N ALA A 61 -8.87 -10.00 0.37
CA ALA A 61 -8.87 -8.65 -0.16
C ALA A 61 -9.50 -8.63 -1.56
N ARG A 62 -10.37 -7.65 -1.82
CA ARG A 62 -11.03 -7.50 -3.12
C ARG A 62 -10.65 -6.18 -3.75
N LEU A 63 -10.06 -6.26 -4.93
CA LEU A 63 -9.55 -5.12 -5.67
C LEU A 63 -10.16 -5.11 -7.05
N LYS A 64 -10.52 -3.93 -7.55
CA LYS A 64 -10.91 -3.74 -8.94
C LYS A 64 -9.80 -3.00 -9.65
N ILE A 65 -9.31 -3.59 -10.73
CA ILE A 65 -8.23 -3.07 -11.55
C ILE A 65 -8.80 -2.89 -12.96
N GLY A 66 -9.05 -1.65 -13.34
CA GLY A 66 -9.75 -1.31 -14.58
C GLY A 66 -11.16 -1.93 -14.59
N GLN A 67 -11.39 -2.90 -15.48
CA GLN A 67 -12.66 -3.61 -15.60
C GLN A 67 -12.68 -4.98 -14.86
N HIS A 68 -11.54 -5.43 -14.34
CA HIS A 68 -11.41 -6.74 -13.71
C HIS A 68 -11.52 -6.64 -12.20
N THR A 69 -12.24 -7.59 -11.59
CA THR A 69 -12.33 -7.72 -10.13
C THR A 69 -11.50 -8.93 -9.68
N TRP A 70 -10.61 -8.69 -8.73
CA TRP A 70 -9.69 -9.66 -8.13
C TRP A 70 -10.15 -9.99 -6.71
N VAL A 71 -10.00 -11.26 -6.33
CA VAL A 71 -10.37 -11.84 -5.03
C VAL A 71 -9.24 -12.77 -4.56
#